data_AF-A0AB39VF19-F1
#
_entry.id   AF-A0AB39VF19-F1
#
_cell.length_a   1.000
_cell.length_b   1.000
_cell.length_c   1.000
_cell.angle_alpha   90.00
_cell.angle_beta   90.00
_cell.angle_gamma   90.00
#
_symmetry.space_group_name_H-M   'P 1'
#
loop_
_entity.id
_entity.type
_entity.pdbx_description
1 polymer ?
#
loop_
_entity_poly.entity_id
_entity_poly.type
_entity_poly.pdbx_seq_one_letter_code
_entity_poly.pdbx_strand_id
1 'polypeptide(L)'
;MIIVYILIFYVLYFIFRKISEKIKYKSEKLEELDGEFIFTFINRIKKKEIYFNINEVTMAILTRMFIKRGTFQTMNFRIFLVDGYNLRLRKKQDCLIFLKACRNKRKELYQKILEMIPAGASIITILEKELDNFEN
;
A
#
# COMPACT_ATOMS: atom_id res chain seq x y z
N MET A 1 -39.12 7.89 -34.28
CA MET A 1 -37.64 7.98 -34.16
C MET A 1 -37.18 8.41 -32.77
N ILE A 2 -37.65 9.52 -32.21
CA ILE A 2 -37.19 10.06 -30.90
C ILE A 2 -37.32 9.04 -29.76
N ILE A 3 -38.45 8.33 -29.67
CA ILE A 3 -38.70 7.31 -28.62
C ILE A 3 -37.68 6.17 -28.68
N VAL A 4 -37.27 5.76 -29.89
CA VAL A 4 -36.28 4.70 -30.10
C VAL A 4 -34.91 5.17 -29.62
N TYR A 5 -34.53 6.42 -29.87
CA TYR A 5 -33.28 7.00 -29.35
C TYR A 5 -33.26 7.08 -27.81
N ILE A 6 -34.38 7.45 -27.18
CA ILE A 6 -34.51 7.48 -25.71
C ILE A 6 -34.33 6.06 -25.13
N LEU A 7 -34.94 5.06 -25.75
CA LEU A 7 -34.82 3.65 -25.33
C LEU A 7 -33.39 3.13 -25.45
N ILE A 8 -32.73 3.41 -26.57
CA ILE A 8 -31.32 3.04 -26.79
C ILE A 8 -30.41 3.70 -25.74
N PHE A 9 -30.62 4.99 -25.46
CA PHE A 9 -29.85 5.71 -24.44
C PHE A 9 -30.03 5.08 -23.05
N TYR A 10 -31.26 4.69 -22.70
CA TYR A 10 -31.57 4.05 -21.42
C TYR A 10 -30.89 2.68 -21.27
N VAL A 11 -30.90 1.86 -22.33
CA VAL A 11 -30.22 0.56 -22.34
C VAL A 11 -28.70 0.74 -22.22
N LEU A 12 -28.11 1.68 -22.96
CA LEU A 12 -26.67 1.98 -22.87
C LEU A 12 -26.30 2.45 -21.45
N TYR A 13 -27.06 3.37 -20.87
CA TYR A 13 -26.86 3.84 -19.49
C TYR A 13 -26.84 2.67 -18.49
N PHE A 14 -27.79 1.73 -18.61
CA PHE A 14 -27.88 0.58 -17.70
C PHE A 14 -26.70 -0.39 -17.86
N ILE A 15 -26.24 -0.62 -19.09
CA ILE A 15 -25.05 -1.42 -19.38
C ILE A 15 -23.80 -0.76 -18.80
N PHE A 16 -23.59 0.54 -19.04
CA PHE A 16 -22.45 1.30 -18.51
C PHE A 16 -22.43 1.31 -16.98
N ARG A 17 -23.59 1.46 -16.33
CA ARG A 17 -23.72 1.40 -14.87
C ARG A 17 -23.30 0.03 -14.32
N LYS A 18 -23.81 -1.07 -14.89
CA LYS A 18 -23.47 -2.44 -14.47
C LYS A 18 -21.98 -2.75 -14.66
N ILE A 19 -21.39 -2.34 -15.78
CA ILE A 19 -19.95 -2.53 -16.03
C ILE A 19 -19.15 -1.73 -15.01
N SER A 20 -19.47 -0.45 -14.82
CA SER A 20 -18.75 0.42 -13.90
C SER A 20 -18.84 -0.09 -12.45
N GLU A 21 -19.98 -0.62 -12.01
CA GLU A 21 -20.16 -1.21 -10.68
C GLU A 21 -19.24 -2.40 -10.40
N LYS A 22 -18.89 -3.20 -11.41
CA LYS A 22 -17.98 -4.36 -11.25
C LYS A 22 -16.51 -3.95 -11.13
N ILE A 23 -16.14 -2.78 -11.63
CA ILE A 23 -14.75 -2.36 -11.69
C ILE A 23 -14.35 -1.68 -10.37
N LYS A 24 -13.74 -2.46 -9.46
CA LYS A 24 -13.13 -1.95 -8.23
C LYS A 24 -11.71 -1.44 -8.51
N TYR A 25 -11.58 -0.30 -9.19
CA TYR A 25 -10.28 0.37 -9.31
C TYR A 25 -9.85 0.91 -7.94
N LYS A 26 -8.91 0.19 -7.32
CA LYS A 26 -8.15 0.62 -6.15
C LYS A 26 -6.69 0.43 -6.48
N SER A 27 -5.99 1.53 -6.73
CA SER A 27 -4.54 1.53 -6.86
C SER A 27 -3.97 2.32 -5.71
N GLU A 28 -2.85 1.84 -5.20
CA GLU A 28 -2.02 2.56 -4.25
C GLU A 28 -0.60 2.58 -4.80
N LYS A 29 0.15 3.63 -4.51
CA LYS A 29 1.56 3.75 -4.87
C LYS A 29 2.24 4.53 -3.75
N LEU A 30 3.40 4.04 -3.32
CA LEU A 30 4.27 4.76 -2.42
C LEU A 30 5.53 5.14 -3.19
N GLU A 31 5.83 6.43 -3.25
CA GLU A 31 7.10 6.95 -3.77
C GLU A 31 7.92 7.45 -2.59
N GLU A 32 9.21 7.14 -2.56
CA GLU A 32 10.16 7.63 -1.57
C GLU A 32 11.19 8.52 -2.26
N LEU A 33 11.38 9.72 -1.71
CA LEU A 33 12.42 10.64 -2.13
C LEU A 33 13.11 11.18 -0.88
N ASP A 34 14.35 10.75 -0.70
CA ASP A 34 15.19 11.10 0.44
C ASP A 34 14.52 11.03 1.85
N GLY A 35 13.63 10.06 2.10
CA GLY A 35 12.96 9.87 3.39
C GLY A 35 11.66 10.65 3.53
N GLU A 36 11.30 11.40 2.49
CA GLU A 36 9.96 11.91 2.25
C GLU A 36 9.16 10.90 1.42
N PHE A 37 7.88 10.79 1.72
CA PHE A 37 6.99 9.84 1.07
C PHE A 37 5.79 10.55 0.45
N ILE A 38 5.43 10.08 -0.74
CA ILE A 38 4.17 10.42 -1.40
C ILE A 38 3.35 9.15 -1.48
N PHE A 39 2.34 9.04 -0.62
CA PHE A 39 1.37 7.96 -0.69
C PHE A 39 0.17 8.38 -1.53
N THR A 40 0.06 7.80 -2.73
CA THR A 40 -1.06 8.03 -3.62
C THR A 40 -2.05 6.88 -3.52
N PHE A 41 -3.31 7.19 -3.18
CA PHE A 41 -4.42 6.25 -3.20
C PHE A 41 -5.47 6.71 -4.22
N ILE A 42 -5.67 5.90 -5.26
CA ILE A 42 -6.70 6.10 -6.28
C ILE A 42 -7.83 5.13 -6.02
N ASN A 43 -9.00 5.67 -5.67
CA ASN A 43 -10.26 4.93 -5.69
C ASN A 43 -11.06 5.35 -6.92
N ARG A 44 -12.11 4.60 -7.25
CA ARG A 44 -12.96 4.78 -8.45
C ARG A 44 -13.37 6.22 -8.80
N ILE A 45 -13.45 7.12 -7.82
CA ILE A 45 -13.97 8.50 -7.98
C ILE A 45 -12.96 9.56 -7.56
N LYS A 46 -12.01 9.24 -6.67
CA LYS A 46 -11.13 10.23 -6.03
C LYS A 46 -9.71 9.70 -5.94
N LYS A 47 -8.77 10.56 -6.32
CA LYS A 47 -7.35 10.44 -5.98
C LYS A 47 -7.13 11.16 -4.64
N LYS A 48 -6.40 10.53 -3.74
CA LYS A 48 -5.90 11.13 -2.49
C LYS A 48 -4.39 10.97 -2.47
N GLU A 49 -3.69 12.03 -2.12
CA GLU A 49 -2.24 12.03 -1.93
C GLU A 49 -1.96 12.45 -0.50
N ILE A 50 -1.08 11.72 0.17
CA ILE A 50 -0.64 12.01 1.53
C ILE A 50 0.87 12.12 1.49
N TYR A 51 1.37 13.27 1.88
CA TYR A 51 2.79 13.60 1.97
C TYR A 51 3.20 13.46 3.42
N PHE A 52 4.25 12.71 3.70
CA PHE A 52 4.75 12.56 5.06
C PHE A 52 6.25 12.29 5.08
N ASN A 53 6.93 12.75 6.12
CA ASN A 53 8.32 12.42 6.37
C ASN A 53 8.44 11.15 7.23
N ILE A 54 9.52 10.38 7.09
CA ILE A 54 9.77 9.19 7.92
C ILE A 54 9.77 9.48 9.43
N ASN A 55 10.13 10.70 9.82
CA ASN A 55 10.15 11.15 11.21
C ASN A 55 8.73 11.37 11.78
N GLU A 56 7.75 11.61 10.91
CA GLU A 56 6.34 11.75 11.29
C GLU A 56 5.65 10.40 11.55
N VAL A 57 6.33 9.28 11.25
CA VAL A 57 5.79 7.95 11.53
C VAL A 57 5.90 7.66 13.02
N THR A 58 4.79 7.46 13.71
CA THR A 58 4.81 7.05 15.14
C THR A 58 5.04 5.55 15.29
N MET A 59 4.39 4.76 14.45
CA MET A 59 4.42 3.30 14.51
C MET A 59 4.08 2.71 13.14
N ALA A 60 4.64 1.54 12.82
CA ALA A 60 4.19 0.75 11.68
C ALA A 60 4.03 -0.72 12.10
N ILE A 61 2.92 -1.33 11.70
CA ILE A 61 2.56 -2.69 12.11
C ILE A 61 2.35 -3.56 10.87
N LEU A 62 2.99 -4.72 10.85
CA LEU A 62 2.73 -5.75 9.85
C LEU A 62 1.36 -6.39 10.13
N THR A 63 0.36 -6.08 9.30
CA THR A 63 -1.03 -6.50 9.52
C THR A 63 -1.42 -7.77 8.77
N ARG A 64 -0.72 -8.09 7.67
CA ARG A 64 -0.95 -9.30 6.89
C ARG A 64 0.34 -9.72 6.22
N MET A 65 0.56 -11.03 6.21
CA MET A 65 1.74 -11.63 5.64
C MET A 65 1.39 -13.01 5.08
N PHE A 66 1.93 -13.35 3.92
CA PHE A 66 1.86 -14.69 3.35
C PHE A 66 3.22 -15.05 2.73
N ILE A 67 3.87 -16.09 3.25
CA ILE A 67 5.12 -16.62 2.69
C ILE A 67 4.79 -17.85 1.84
N LYS A 68 5.44 -17.95 0.69
CA LYS A 68 5.49 -19.18 -0.11
C LYS A 68 6.90 -19.35 -0.67
N ARG A 69 7.47 -20.56 -0.54
CA ARG A 69 8.82 -20.90 -1.05
C ARG A 69 9.92 -19.93 -0.52
N GLY A 70 9.86 -19.57 0.76
CA GLY A 70 10.89 -18.72 1.38
C GLY A 70 10.88 -17.25 0.93
N THR A 71 9.78 -16.77 0.33
CA THR A 71 9.60 -15.36 -0.05
C THR A 71 8.20 -14.89 0.35
N PHE A 72 8.07 -13.59 0.67
CA PHE A 72 6.79 -12.95 0.88
C PHE A 72 6.04 -12.86 -0.44
N GLN A 73 4.88 -13.47 -0.52
CA GLN A 73 3.94 -13.29 -1.63
C GLN A 73 3.05 -12.08 -1.39
N THR A 74 2.65 -11.85 -0.13
CA THR A 74 1.92 -10.64 0.27
C THR A 74 2.43 -10.13 1.61
N MET A 75 2.46 -8.82 1.74
CA MET A 75 2.90 -8.10 2.92
C MET A 75 2.09 -6.80 2.98
N ASN A 76 1.46 -6.54 4.12
CA ASN A 76 0.66 -5.35 4.32
C ASN A 76 1.06 -4.65 5.62
N PHE A 77 1.37 -3.37 5.52
CA PHE A 77 1.62 -2.53 6.68
C PHE A 77 0.46 -1.59 6.97
N ARG A 78 0.23 -1.31 8.25
CA ARG A 78 -0.47 -0.13 8.70
C ARG A 78 0.54 0.83 9.31
N ILE A 79 0.62 2.03 8.77
CA ILE A 79 1.52 3.09 9.23
C ILE A 79 0.67 4.12 9.96
N PHE A 80 1.14 4.57 11.12
CA PHE A 80 0.51 5.60 11.93
C PHE A 80 1.40 6.83 11.92
N LEU A 81 0.81 7.99 11.68
CA LEU A 81 1.48 9.28 11.67
C LEU A 81 1.20 10.05 12.97
N VAL A 82 2.04 11.05 13.27
CA VAL A 82 1.94 11.89 14.49
C VAL A 82 0.62 12.68 14.54
N ASP A 83 0.11 13.10 13.40
CA ASP A 83 -1.14 13.85 13.24
C ASP A 83 -2.41 12.98 13.37
N GLY A 84 -2.26 11.70 13.74
CA GLY A 84 -3.36 10.75 13.92
C GLY A 84 -3.84 10.09 12.62
N TYR A 85 -3.26 10.43 11.46
CA TYR A 85 -3.55 9.73 10.22
C TYR A 85 -2.99 8.31 10.24
N ASN A 86 -3.71 7.40 9.58
CA ASN A 86 -3.21 6.05 9.32
C ASN A 86 -3.26 5.71 7.84
N LEU A 87 -2.19 5.07 7.38
CA LEU A 87 -2.00 4.62 6.01
C LEU A 87 -2.00 3.10 6.00
N ARG A 88 -2.47 2.53 4.90
CA ARG A 88 -2.41 1.08 4.70
C ARG A 88 -1.67 0.79 3.41
N LEU A 89 -0.48 0.23 3.55
CA LEU A 89 0.27 -0.38 2.45
C LEU A 89 -0.18 -1.83 2.30
N ARG A 90 -0.51 -2.25 1.10
CA ARG A 90 -0.99 -3.59 0.73
C ARG A 90 -0.15 -4.21 -0.38
N LYS A 91 0.47 -3.39 -1.22
CA LYS A 91 1.44 -3.84 -2.21
C LYS A 91 2.74 -4.18 -1.52
N LYS A 92 3.27 -5.38 -1.82
CA LYS A 92 4.56 -5.85 -1.34
C LYS A 92 5.68 -4.85 -1.67
N GLN A 93 5.72 -4.35 -2.91
CA GLN A 93 6.73 -3.38 -3.35
C GLN A 93 6.73 -2.11 -2.50
N ASP A 94 5.56 -1.49 -2.31
CA ASP A 94 5.43 -0.30 -1.45
C ASP A 94 5.86 -0.57 0.00
N CYS A 95 5.58 -1.78 0.52
CA CYS A 95 6.05 -2.18 1.83
C CYS A 95 7.57 -2.31 1.89
N LEU A 96 8.21 -2.88 0.87
CA LEU A 96 9.67 -3.00 0.79
C LEU A 96 10.35 -1.63 0.66
N ILE A 97 9.79 -0.72 -0.16
CA ILE A 97 10.27 0.68 -0.26
C ILE A 97 10.26 1.34 1.12
N PHE A 98 9.12 1.25 1.82
CA PHE A 98 8.97 1.81 3.16
C PHE A 98 9.97 1.20 4.17
N LEU A 99 10.10 -0.12 4.19
CA LEU A 99 11.01 -0.81 5.12
C LEU A 99 12.48 -0.49 4.82
N LYS A 100 12.87 -0.41 3.55
CA LYS A 100 14.24 -0.04 3.15
C LYS A 100 14.58 1.38 3.58
N ALA A 101 13.65 2.32 3.41
CA ALA A 101 13.81 3.68 3.92
C ALA A 101 13.91 3.72 5.46
N CYS A 102 13.10 2.93 6.18
CA CYS A 102 13.22 2.78 7.63
C CYS A 102 14.61 2.24 8.02
N ARG A 103 15.07 1.18 7.38
CA ARG A 103 16.38 0.56 7.64
C ARG A 103 17.53 1.55 7.45
N ASN A 104 17.46 2.37 6.40
CA ASN A 104 18.55 3.26 6.03
C ASN A 104 18.55 4.57 6.82
N LYS A 105 17.38 5.15 7.10
CA LYS A 105 17.26 6.52 7.65
C LYS A 105 16.79 6.57 9.09
N ARG A 106 16.01 5.59 9.52
CA ARG A 106 15.41 5.57 10.85
C ARG A 106 15.46 4.18 11.48
N LYS A 107 16.68 3.76 11.81
CA LYS A 107 16.99 2.44 12.39
C LYS A 107 16.14 2.12 13.62
N GLU A 108 15.85 3.10 14.48
CA GLU A 108 15.00 2.92 15.65
C GLU A 108 13.57 2.49 15.30
N LEU A 109 12.97 3.11 14.27
CA LEU A 109 11.64 2.73 13.78
C LEU A 109 11.70 1.33 13.17
N TYR A 110 12.73 1.05 12.37
CA TYR A 110 12.93 -0.27 11.77
C TYR A 110 13.01 -1.37 12.83
N GLN A 111 13.80 -1.16 13.88
CA GLN A 111 13.96 -2.11 14.98
C GLN A 111 12.62 -2.35 15.71
N LYS A 112 11.86 -1.29 16.01
CA LYS A 112 10.52 -1.40 16.61
C LYS A 112 9.57 -2.22 15.73
N ILE A 113 9.66 -2.05 14.40
CA ILE A 113 8.85 -2.84 13.46
C ILE A 113 9.22 -4.32 13.57
N LEU A 114 10.52 -4.66 13.55
CA LEU A 114 10.98 -6.04 13.65
C LEU A 114 10.55 -6.72 14.95
N GLU A 115 10.63 -6.01 16.08
CA GLU A 115 10.20 -6.50 17.39
C GLU A 115 8.70 -6.79 17.46
N MET A 116 7.88 -6.11 16.66
CA MET A 116 6.44 -6.34 16.58
C MET A 116 6.04 -7.49 15.65
N ILE A 117 6.97 -8.07 14.88
CA ILE A 117 6.65 -9.17 13.97
C ILE A 117 6.46 -10.46 14.80
N PRO A 118 5.25 -11.03 14.84
CA PRO A 118 4.89 -12.06 15.82
C PRO A 118 5.51 -13.44 15.57
N ALA A 119 6.20 -13.66 14.44
CA ALA A 119 6.48 -15.01 13.96
C ALA A 119 7.99 -15.36 13.83
N GLY A 120 8.81 -14.76 14.70
CA GLY A 120 10.14 -15.26 15.06
C GLY A 120 11.28 -14.94 14.07
N ALA A 121 12.52 -15.27 14.47
CA ALA A 121 13.75 -14.93 13.75
C ALA A 121 13.78 -15.40 12.28
N SER A 122 13.08 -16.49 11.95
CA SER A 122 13.01 -17.04 10.59
C SER A 122 12.29 -16.13 9.59
N ILE A 123 11.36 -15.30 10.05
CA ILE A 123 10.68 -14.33 9.19
C ILE A 123 11.54 -13.10 8.98
N ILE A 124 12.20 -12.66 10.04
CA ILE A 124 13.13 -11.52 9.98
C ILE A 124 14.24 -11.83 8.97
N THR A 125 14.81 -13.04 8.98
CA THR A 125 15.83 -13.43 8.00
C THR A 125 15.31 -13.46 6.56
N ILE A 126 14.07 -13.91 6.33
CA ILE A 126 13.45 -13.84 5.00
C ILE A 126 13.26 -12.38 4.58
N LEU A 127 12.83 -11.51 5.49
CA LEU A 127 12.61 -10.10 5.22
C LEU A 127 13.92 -9.39 4.88
N GLU A 128 14.96 -9.57 5.67
CA GLU A 128 16.29 -9.00 5.42
C GLU A 128 16.81 -9.45 4.06
N LYS A 129 16.71 -10.75 3.74
CA LYS A 129 17.09 -11.27 2.44
C LYS A 129 16.29 -10.61 1.30
N GLU A 130 15.00 -10.36 1.48
CA GLU A 130 14.22 -9.66 0.46
C GLU A 130 14.63 -8.19 0.32
N LEU A 131 14.91 -7.50 1.42
CA LEU A 131 15.37 -6.11 1.40
C LEU A 131 16.73 -5.95 0.75
N ASP A 132 17.65 -6.89 0.97
CA ASP A 132 18.98 -6.89 0.36
C ASP A 132 18.93 -7.12 -1.15
N ASN A 133 17.96 -7.91 -1.63
CA ASN A 133 17.76 -8.17 -3.06
C ASN A 133 16.81 -7.14 -3.73
N PHE A 134 16.30 -6.16 -2.99
CA PHE A 134 15.35 -5.19 -3.51
C PHE A 134 16.07 -3.93 -4.00
N GLU A 135 16.07 -3.70 -5.31
CA GLU A 135 16.49 -2.43 -5.93
C GLU A 135 15.28 -1.50 -6.07
N ASN A 136 15.50 -0.19 -5.85
CA ASN A 136 14.44 0.83 -5.88
C ASN A 136 14.06 1.19 -7.32
#